data_AF-A0A3D9JNA6-F1
#
_entry.id   AF-A0A3D9JNA6-F1
#
_cell.length_a   1.000
_cell.length_b   1.000
_cell.length_c   1.000
_cell.angle_alpha   90.00
_cell.angle_beta   90.00
_cell.angle_gamma   90.00
#
_symmetry.space_group_name_H-M   'P 1'
#
loop_
_entity.id
_entity.type
_entity.pdbx_description
1 polymer ?
#
loop_
_entity_poly.entity_id
_entity_poly.type
_entity_poly.pdbx_seq_one_letter_code
_entity_poly.pdbx_strand_id
1 'polypeptide(L)'
;MKKIFIGISILVNFIFGFISMYAFLWWAIALYSVNCLVKGCSDMAGEEWSGIILGLIIAVSISVVLVPLMIYTNLNFIRVTGVRKKYYLLYIFPVLILGFIVGYYLRTHQIGPF
;
A
#
# COMPACT_ATOMS: atom_id res chain seq x y z
N MET A 1 9.93 -18.65 20.50
CA MET A 1 9.46 -17.25 20.45
C MET A 1 10.06 -16.44 19.30
N LYS A 2 11.38 -16.31 19.14
CA LYS A 2 11.99 -15.52 18.04
C LYS A 2 11.49 -15.89 16.62
N LYS A 3 11.36 -17.19 16.30
CA LYS A 3 10.87 -17.64 14.98
C LYS A 3 9.42 -17.23 14.67
N ILE A 4 8.55 -17.30 15.68
CA ILE A 4 7.14 -16.88 15.56
C ILE A 4 7.06 -15.36 15.33
N PHE A 5 7.88 -14.58 16.05
CA PHE A 5 7.95 -13.14 15.88
C PHE A 5 8.44 -12.73 14.49
N ILE A 6 9.40 -13.47 13.93
CA ILE A 6 9.85 -13.28 12.55
C ILE A 6 8.73 -13.59 11.55
N GLY A 7 8.02 -14.70 11.74
CA GLY A 7 6.87 -15.05 10.88
C GLY A 7 5.76 -13.98 10.91
N ILE A 8 5.38 -13.51 12.10
CA ILE A 8 4.38 -12.44 12.24
C ILE A 8 4.87 -11.15 11.58
N SER A 9 6.13 -10.77 11.74
CA SER A 9 6.68 -9.58 11.11
C SER A 9 6.69 -9.67 9.59
N ILE A 10 6.97 -10.85 9.03
CA ILE A 10 6.89 -11.10 7.59
C ILE A 10 5.43 -10.95 7.13
N LEU A 11 4.48 -11.59 7.81
CA LEU A 11 3.06 -11.49 7.49
C LEU A 11 2.56 -10.02 7.52
N VAL A 12 2.93 -9.28 8.56
CA VAL A 12 2.54 -7.87 8.73
C VAL A 12 3.14 -6.99 7.62
N ASN A 13 4.41 -7.16 7.28
CA ASN A 13 5.03 -6.42 6.18
C ASN A 13 4.43 -6.80 4.82
N PHE A 14 4.02 -8.06 4.63
CA PHE A 14 3.31 -8.49 3.43
C PHE A 14 1.95 -7.79 3.31
N ILE A 15 1.16 -7.78 4.38
CA ILE A 15 -0.14 -7.08 4.45
C ILE A 15 0.04 -5.60 4.17
N PHE A 16 1.06 -4.96 4.76
CA PHE A 16 1.32 -3.56 4.48
C PHE A 16 1.74 -3.30 3.04
N GLY A 17 2.59 -4.16 2.46
CA GLY A 17 2.94 -4.08 1.03
C GLY A 17 1.69 -4.16 0.15
N PHE A 18 0.81 -5.12 0.44
CA PHE A 18 -0.45 -5.29 -0.26
C PHE A 18 -1.38 -4.06 -0.16
N ILE A 19 -1.60 -3.53 1.05
CA ILE A 19 -2.45 -2.35 1.26
C ILE A 19 -1.83 -1.10 0.62
N SER A 20 -0.50 -0.96 0.67
CA SER A 20 0.19 0.18 0.06
C SER A 20 -0.01 0.23 -1.45
N MET A 21 -0.03 -0.93 -2.14
CA MET A 21 -0.32 -0.99 -3.57
C MET A 21 -1.73 -0.46 -3.87
N TYR A 22 -2.72 -0.83 -3.05
CA TYR A 22 -4.08 -0.33 -3.19
C TYR A 22 -4.14 1.20 -3.05
N ALA A 23 -3.44 1.76 -2.06
CA ALA A 23 -3.34 3.21 -1.91
C ALA A 23 -2.66 3.88 -3.12
N PHE A 24 -1.55 3.33 -3.62
CA PHE A 24 -0.86 3.85 -4.80
C PHE A 24 -1.73 3.85 -6.06
N LEU A 25 -2.54 2.81 -6.26
CA LEU A 25 -3.51 2.73 -7.35
C LEU A 25 -4.52 3.88 -7.28
N TRP A 26 -5.10 4.13 -6.10
CA TRP A 26 -6.01 5.25 -5.91
C TRP A 26 -5.34 6.61 -6.15
N TRP A 27 -4.09 6.76 -5.71
CA TRP A 27 -3.29 7.95 -6.04
C TRP A 27 -3.08 8.10 -7.55
N ALA A 28 -2.76 7.04 -8.27
CA ALA A 28 -2.56 7.07 -9.71
C ALA A 28 -3.85 7.43 -10.46
N ILE A 29 -4.99 6.86 -10.07
CA ILE A 29 -6.31 7.19 -10.61
C ILE A 29 -6.63 8.66 -10.36
N ALA A 30 -6.48 9.13 -9.12
CA ALA A 30 -6.72 10.51 -8.75
C ALA A 30 -5.85 11.50 -9.56
N LEU A 31 -4.55 11.23 -9.68
CA LEU A 31 -3.63 12.07 -10.44
C LEU A 31 -3.97 12.09 -11.93
N TYR A 32 -4.36 10.95 -12.50
CA TYR A 32 -4.84 10.87 -13.88
C TYR A 32 -6.10 11.71 -14.08
N SER A 33 -7.09 11.58 -13.18
CA SER A 33 -8.34 12.35 -13.24
C SER A 33 -8.11 13.86 -13.13
N VAL A 34 -7.25 14.31 -12.20
CA VAL A 34 -6.88 15.73 -12.08
C VAL A 34 -6.19 16.23 -13.35
N ASN A 35 -5.28 15.45 -13.92
CA ASN A 35 -4.58 15.81 -15.16
C ASN A 35 -5.56 15.89 -16.35
N CYS A 36 -6.56 15.00 -16.42
CA CYS A 36 -7.59 15.04 -17.44
C CYS A 36 -8.51 16.27 -17.30
N LEU A 37 -8.84 16.69 -16.07
CA LEU A 37 -9.61 17.91 -15.81
C LEU A 37 -8.87 19.16 -16.31
N VAL A 38 -7.58 19.27 -15.98
CA VAL A 38 -6.74 20.41 -16.42
C VAL A 38 -6.62 20.46 -17.94
N LYS A 39 -6.64 19.29 -18.61
CA LYS A 39 -6.51 19.17 -20.07
C LYS A 39 -7.83 19.11 -20.84
N GLY A 40 -8.97 19.19 -20.15
CA GLY A 40 -10.30 19.23 -20.79
C GLY A 40 -10.70 17.91 -21.46
N CYS A 41 -10.37 16.75 -20.88
CA CYS A 41 -10.89 15.47 -21.35
C CYS A 41 -12.43 15.44 -21.26
N SER A 42 -13.12 15.07 -22.34
CA SER A 42 -14.59 14.99 -22.43
C SER A 42 -15.21 13.84 -21.63
N ASP A 43 -14.40 12.90 -21.15
CA ASP A 43 -14.87 11.56 -20.79
C ASP A 43 -15.26 11.38 -19.31
N MET A 44 -15.03 12.37 -18.44
CA MET A 44 -15.36 12.25 -17.01
C MET A 44 -16.64 13.00 -16.66
N ALA A 45 -17.78 12.33 -16.84
CA ALA A 45 -19.09 12.80 -16.39
C ALA A 45 -19.15 12.89 -14.84
N GLY A 46 -19.88 13.88 -14.32
CA GLY A 46 -19.88 14.30 -12.92
C GLY A 46 -20.10 13.24 -11.83
N GLU A 47 -20.63 12.06 -12.15
CA GLU A 47 -20.82 10.96 -11.18
C GLU A 47 -19.51 10.25 -10.82
N GLU A 48 -18.55 10.15 -11.74
CA GLU A 48 -17.24 9.51 -11.49
C GLU A 48 -16.36 10.32 -10.52
N TRP A 49 -16.55 11.64 -10.45
CA TRP A 49 -15.79 12.54 -9.61
C TRP A 49 -15.99 12.29 -8.11
N SER A 50 -17.22 11.96 -7.72
CA SER A 50 -17.55 11.63 -6.33
C SER A 50 -16.78 10.38 -5.86
N GLY A 51 -16.67 9.37 -6.74
CA GLY A 51 -15.89 8.15 -6.49
C GLY A 51 -14.39 8.40 -6.44
N ILE A 52 -13.86 9.28 -7.29
CA ILE A 52 -12.45 9.68 -7.28
C ILE A 52 -12.11 10.42 -5.98
N ILE A 53 -12.91 11.42 -5.59
CA ILE A 53 -12.67 12.20 -4.36
C ILE A 53 -12.76 11.30 -3.13
N LEU A 54 -13.80 10.45 -3.06
CA LEU A 54 -13.96 9.49 -1.96
C LEU A 54 -12.78 8.52 -1.88
N GLY A 55 -12.35 7.98 -3.02
CA GLY A 55 -11.18 7.11 -3.11
C GLY A 55 -9.87 7.79 -2.70
N LEU A 56 -9.71 9.08 -3.01
CA LEU A 56 -8.57 9.89 -2.62
C LEU A 56 -8.55 10.12 -1.10
N ILE A 57 -9.70 10.43 -0.49
CA ILE A 57 -9.85 10.55 0.96
C ILE A 57 -9.50 9.22 1.64
N ILE A 58 -10.01 8.10 1.11
CA ILE A 58 -9.71 6.76 1.64
C ILE A 58 -8.20 6.47 1.51
N ALA A 59 -7.59 6.73 0.35
CA ALA A 59 -6.17 6.50 0.13
C ALA A 59 -5.27 7.34 1.04
N VAL A 60 -5.62 8.62 1.27
CA VAL A 60 -4.91 9.51 2.20
C VAL A 60 -5.07 9.00 3.63
N SER A 61 -6.29 8.67 4.05
CA SER A 61 -6.59 8.17 5.39
C SER A 61 -5.83 6.87 5.68
N ILE A 62 -5.83 5.94 4.72
CA ILE A 62 -5.06 4.70 4.79
C ILE A 62 -3.57 5.03 4.89
N SER A 63 -3.03 5.89 4.02
CA SER A 63 -1.59 6.22 4.00
C SER A 63 -1.12 6.84 5.32
N VAL A 64 -1.90 7.77 5.89
CA VAL A 64 -1.58 8.45 7.16
C VAL A 64 -1.53 7.47 8.33
N VAL A 65 -2.32 6.40 8.31
CA VAL A 65 -2.30 5.37 9.36
C VAL A 65 -1.27 4.28 9.07
N LEU A 66 -1.13 3.86 7.81
CA LEU A 66 -0.25 2.76 7.41
C LEU A 66 1.22 3.10 7.66
N VAL A 67 1.65 4.31 7.33
CA VAL A 67 3.06 4.72 7.41
C VAL A 67 3.57 4.70 8.86
N PRO A 68 2.90 5.35 9.85
CA PRO A 68 3.31 5.27 11.25
C PRO A 68 3.27 3.84 11.80
N LEU A 69 2.25 3.06 11.44
CA LEU A 69 2.09 1.69 11.91
C LEU A 69 3.20 0.78 11.38
N MET A 70 3.58 0.96 10.12
CA MET A 70 4.71 0.29 9.48
C MET A 70 6.02 0.67 10.17
N ILE A 71 6.27 1.96 10.46
CA ILE A 71 7.47 2.38 11.18
C ILE A 71 7.52 1.74 12.58
N TYR A 72 6.41 1.76 13.32
CA TYR A 72 6.34 1.23 14.68
C TYR A 72 6.59 -0.29 14.75
N THR A 73 5.89 -1.06 13.91
CA THR A 73 6.05 -2.53 13.86
C THR A 73 7.47 -2.92 13.49
N ASN A 74 8.08 -2.18 12.58
CA ASN A 74 9.42 -2.43 12.10
C ASN A 74 10.52 -2.05 13.11
N LEU A 75 10.34 -0.97 13.88
CA LEU A 75 11.22 -0.63 15.00
C LEU A 75 11.18 -1.71 16.09
N ASN A 76 9.98 -2.22 16.41
CA ASN A 76 9.83 -3.32 17.35
C ASN A 76 10.47 -4.62 16.83
N PHE A 77 10.37 -4.91 15.53
CA PHE A 77 11.04 -6.06 14.92
C PHE A 77 12.56 -5.99 15.07
N ILE A 78 13.17 -4.84 14.76
CA ILE A 78 14.62 -4.62 14.94
C ILE A 78 15.02 -4.85 16.39
N ARG A 79 14.24 -4.32 17.34
CA ARG A 79 14.50 -4.45 18.78
C ARG A 79 14.45 -5.92 19.25
N VAL A 80 13.48 -6.70 18.80
CA VAL A 80 13.27 -8.10 19.25
C VAL A 80 14.24 -9.06 18.57
N THR A 81 14.54 -8.87 17.29
CA THR A 81 15.42 -9.77 16.54
C THR A 81 16.91 -9.45 16.75
N GLY A 82 17.24 -8.21 17.09
CA GLY A 82 18.63 -7.75 17.22
C GLY A 82 19.32 -7.56 15.87
N VAL A 83 18.57 -7.53 14.77
CA VAL A 83 19.10 -7.31 13.42
C VAL A 83 19.63 -5.87 13.32
N ARG A 84 20.85 -5.70 12.81
CA ARG A 84 21.39 -4.34 12.58
C ARG A 84 20.54 -3.63 11.53
N LYS A 85 20.21 -2.34 11.76
CA LYS A 85 19.44 -1.48 10.84
C LYS A 85 19.89 -1.59 9.36
N LYS A 86 21.19 -1.82 9.08
CA LYS A 86 21.68 -1.95 7.70
C LYS A 86 21.15 -3.19 6.96
N TYR A 87 20.88 -4.29 7.67
CA TYR A 87 20.39 -5.53 7.08
C TYR A 87 18.86 -5.64 7.10
N TYR A 88 18.20 -4.73 7.81
CA TYR A 88 16.75 -4.74 7.94
C TYR A 88 16.02 -4.58 6.59
N LEU A 89 16.56 -3.74 5.68
CA LEU A 89 16.01 -3.60 4.31
C LEU A 89 16.01 -4.94 3.56
N LEU A 90 17.05 -5.76 3.71
CA LEU A 90 17.12 -7.08 3.07
C LEU A 90 16.01 -8.05 3.52
N TYR A 91 15.48 -7.89 4.73
CA TYR A 91 14.42 -8.75 5.24
C TYR A 91 13.02 -8.31 4.82
N ILE A 92 12.81 -7.00 4.68
CA ILE A 92 11.46 -6.44 4.52
C ILE A 92 11.16 -5.99 3.10
N PHE A 93 12.18 -5.56 2.36
CA PHE A 93 12.01 -5.16 0.98
C PHE A 93 11.47 -6.28 0.07
N PRO A 94 11.94 -7.54 0.15
CA PRO A 94 11.39 -8.62 -0.68
C PRO A 94 9.93 -8.93 -0.35
N VAL A 95 9.55 -8.82 0.93
CA VAL A 95 8.21 -9.12 1.42
C VAL A 95 7.22 -8.03 1.01
N LEU A 96 7.64 -6.76 1.10
CA LEU A 96 6.89 -5.62 0.57
C LEU A 96 6.67 -5.75 -0.94
N ILE A 97 7.72 -6.10 -1.70
CA ILE A 97 7.64 -6.33 -3.14
C ILE A 97 6.66 -7.47 -3.45
N LEU A 98 6.73 -8.59 -2.73
CA LEU A 98 5.79 -9.69 -2.92
C LEU A 98 4.35 -9.28 -2.66
N GLY A 99 4.09 -8.52 -1.59
CA GLY A 99 2.77 -7.97 -1.30
C GLY A 99 2.26 -7.06 -2.43
N PHE A 100 3.15 -6.25 -3.00
CA PHE A 100 2.85 -5.38 -4.13
C PHE A 100 2.52 -6.16 -5.41
N ILE A 101 3.34 -7.16 -5.76
CA ILE A 101 3.15 -8.02 -6.93
C ILE A 101 1.83 -8.79 -6.82
N VAL A 102 1.54 -9.37 -5.65
CA VAL A 102 0.28 -10.09 -5.41
C VAL A 102 -0.91 -9.14 -5.51
N GLY A 103 -0.80 -7.93 -4.95
CA GLY A 103 -1.82 -6.89 -5.10
C GLY A 103 -2.10 -6.52 -6.56
N TYR A 104 -1.04 -6.32 -7.34
CA TYR A 104 -1.15 -6.04 -8.76
C TYR A 104 -1.77 -7.20 -9.56
N TYR A 105 -1.34 -8.43 -9.26
CA TYR A 105 -1.87 -9.63 -9.91
C TYR A 105 -3.37 -9.81 -9.66
N LEU A 106 -3.81 -9.69 -8.40
CA LEU A 106 -5.24 -9.83 -8.05
C LEU A 106 -6.11 -8.76 -8.72
N ARG A 107 -5.61 -7.52 -8.82
CA ARG A 107 -6.32 -6.45 -9.53
C ARG A 107 -6.41 -6.72 -11.04
N THR A 108 -5.32 -7.13 -11.66
CA THR A 108 -5.29 -7.40 -13.12
C THR A 108 -6.14 -8.61 -13.52
N HIS A 109 -6.41 -9.52 -12.60
CA HIS A 109 -7.24 -10.72 -12.85
C HIS A 109 -8.67 -10.61 -12.30
N GLN A 110 -9.14 -9.41 -11.89
CA GLN A 110 -10.51 -9.14 -11.39
C GLN A 110 -10.98 -10.07 -10.26
N ILE A 111 -10.06 -10.60 -9.44
CA ILE A 111 -10.41 -11.44 -8.28
C ILE A 111 -10.69 -10.52 -7.10
N GLY A 112 -11.88 -9.91 -7.07
CA GLY A 112 -12.34 -8.99 -6.04
C GLY A 112 -13.46 -8.08 -6.56
N PRO A 113 -14.33 -7.54 -5.69
CA PRO A 113 -15.41 -6.68 -6.14
C PRO A 113 -14.79 -5.37 -6.63
N PHE A 114 -15.22 -4.90 -7.81
CA PHE A 114 -14.73 -3.70 -8.53
C PHE A 114 -13.46 -3.89 -9.35
#